data_AF-A0AA90SKS9-F1
#
_entry.id   AF-A0AA90SKS9-F1
#
_cell.length_a   1.000
_cell.length_b   1.000
_cell.length_c   1.000
_cell.angle_alpha   90.00
_cell.angle_beta   90.00
_cell.angle_gamma   90.00
#
_symmetry.space_group_name_H-M   'P 1'
#
loop_
_entity.id
_entity.type
_entity.pdbx_description
1 polymer ?
#
loop_
_entity_poly.entity_id
_entity_poly.type
_entity_poly.pdbx_seq_one_letter_code
_entity_poly.pdbx_strand_id
1 'polypeptide(L)'
;MVILARDLKKEGMKIAVLILMLSILGCAQTYKSNSFVKKVKLSSGETLVITEGMFEARSIGSFSINLYDEASPGDEITFFSSGLVLPRDGAIEKVDLVDITNDQQQEIIVIVRSAGTGGYLSAYAFSTRNKQIILASQIKDIPADEDPIVALKNAITPAPIGGAVRR
;
A
#
# COMPACT_ATOMS: atom_id res chain seq x y z
N MET A 1 56.73 -36.97 18.82
CA MET A 1 55.98 -36.62 17.59
C MET A 1 54.46 -36.80 17.69
N VAL A 2 53.90 -37.53 18.66
CA VAL A 2 52.44 -37.80 18.77
C VAL A 2 51.65 -36.68 19.48
N ILE A 3 52.28 -35.91 20.38
CA ILE A 3 51.62 -34.85 21.16
C ILE A 3 51.35 -33.61 20.29
N LEU A 4 52.32 -33.22 19.46
CA LEU A 4 52.23 -32.04 18.58
C LEU A 4 51.08 -32.16 17.56
N ALA A 5 50.87 -33.36 16.98
CA ALA A 5 49.79 -33.61 16.02
C ALA A 5 48.38 -33.57 16.64
N ARG A 6 48.26 -33.84 17.95
CA ARG A 6 46.98 -33.78 18.68
C ARG A 6 46.56 -32.35 18.98
N ASP A 7 47.51 -31.45 19.26
CA ASP A 7 47.22 -30.03 19.48
C ASP A 7 46.84 -29.31 18.19
N LEU A 8 47.54 -29.55 17.08
CA LEU A 8 47.17 -29.02 15.76
C LEU A 8 45.73 -29.41 15.34
N LYS A 9 45.29 -30.64 15.68
CA LYS A 9 43.92 -31.11 15.42
C LYS A 9 42.88 -30.43 16.32
N LYS A 10 43.22 -30.10 17.57
CA LYS A 10 42.34 -29.38 18.50
C LYS A 10 42.19 -27.91 18.12
N GLU A 11 43.28 -27.25 17.75
CA GLU A 11 43.24 -25.85 17.30
C GLU A 11 42.48 -25.71 15.98
N GLY A 12 42.68 -26.64 15.04
CA GLY A 12 41.88 -26.71 13.81
C GLY A 12 40.38 -26.93 14.06
N MET A 13 40.02 -27.75 15.06
CA MET A 13 38.63 -27.96 15.47
C MET A 13 38.01 -26.71 16.10
N LYS A 14 38.76 -25.98 16.95
CA LYS A 14 38.30 -24.72 17.56
C LYS A 14 38.08 -23.64 16.50
N ILE A 15 38.99 -23.52 15.54
CA ILE A 15 38.88 -22.58 14.42
C ILE A 15 37.67 -22.95 13.54
N ALA A 16 37.45 -24.24 13.25
CA ALA A 16 36.29 -24.70 12.50
C ALA A 16 34.97 -24.42 13.23
N VAL A 17 34.91 -24.64 14.55
CA VAL A 17 33.73 -24.32 15.38
C VAL A 17 33.49 -22.81 15.46
N LEU A 18 34.54 -21.99 15.53
CA LEU A 18 34.43 -20.53 15.53
C LEU A 18 33.91 -20.00 14.18
N ILE A 19 34.40 -20.53 13.06
CA ILE A 19 33.90 -20.21 11.72
C ILE A 19 32.44 -20.65 11.55
N LEU A 20 32.08 -21.83 12.08
CA LEU A 20 30.69 -22.32 12.09
C LEU A 20 29.77 -21.44 12.95
N MET A 21 30.22 -20.97 14.12
CA MET A 21 29.45 -20.03 14.94
C MET A 21 29.31 -18.65 14.28
N LEU A 22 30.35 -18.14 13.61
CA LEU A 22 30.26 -16.86 12.89
C LEU A 22 29.31 -16.91 11.68
N SER A 23 29.19 -18.06 11.02
CA SER A 23 28.30 -18.23 9.86
C SER A 23 26.82 -18.34 10.24
N ILE A 24 26.49 -18.68 11.49
CA ILE A 24 25.10 -18.71 11.99
C ILE A 24 24.58 -17.29 12.31
N LEU A 25 25.46 -16.30 12.51
CA LEU A 25 25.07 -14.92 12.82
C LEU A 25 24.63 -14.08 11.59
N GLY A 26 24.75 -14.61 10.36
CA GLY A 26 24.56 -13.85 9.12
C GLY A 26 23.13 -13.81 8.53
N CYS A 27 22.19 -14.60 9.03
CA CYS A 27 20.87 -14.75 8.40
C CYS A 27 19.73 -14.19 9.27
N ALA A 28 19.82 -12.92 9.63
CA ALA A 28 18.68 -12.18 10.16
C ALA A 28 18.65 -10.78 9.56
N GLN A 29 18.55 -10.69 8.23
CA GLN A 29 18.06 -9.45 7.63
C GLN A 29 16.58 -9.33 8.00
N THR A 30 16.29 -8.52 9.01
CA THR A 30 14.95 -7.93 9.14
C THR A 30 14.75 -7.08 7.88
N TYR A 31 14.03 -7.63 6.91
CA TYR A 31 13.42 -6.80 5.87
C TYR A 31 12.36 -5.96 6.58
N LYS A 32 12.79 -4.79 7.06
CA LYS A 32 11.84 -3.76 7.49
C LYS A 32 11.19 -3.25 6.21
N SER A 33 10.18 -3.98 5.75
CA SER A 33 9.33 -3.56 4.65
C SER A 33 8.70 -2.24 5.06
N ASN A 34 9.23 -1.12 4.54
CA ASN A 34 8.61 0.19 4.64
C ASN A 34 7.37 0.28 3.71
N SER A 35 6.68 -0.84 3.51
CA SER A 35 5.48 -0.94 2.70
C SER A 35 4.38 -0.11 3.34
N PHE A 36 3.79 0.77 2.53
CA PHE A 36 2.72 1.64 3.00
C PHE A 36 1.53 0.82 3.50
N VAL A 37 1.02 1.15 4.69
CA VAL A 37 -0.24 0.64 5.24
C VAL A 37 -0.98 1.81 5.89
N LYS A 38 -2.23 2.04 5.49
CA LYS A 38 -3.09 3.06 6.08
C LYS A 38 -4.47 2.49 6.36
N LYS A 39 -4.95 2.69 7.59
CA LYS A 39 -6.35 2.48 7.97
C LYS A 39 -7.08 3.81 7.94
N VAL A 40 -8.28 3.84 7.36
CA VAL A 40 -9.14 5.03 7.25
C VAL A 40 -10.55 4.65 7.70
N LYS A 41 -11.08 5.34 8.70
CA LYS A 41 -12.49 5.20 9.11
C LYS A 41 -13.32 6.16 8.26
N LEU A 42 -14.36 5.65 7.60
CA LEU A 42 -15.29 6.46 6.83
C LEU A 42 -16.35 7.06 7.75
N SER A 43 -17.00 8.14 7.31
CA SER A 43 -18.13 8.75 8.01
C SER A 43 -19.33 7.80 8.14
N SER A 44 -19.43 6.78 7.28
CA SER A 44 -20.42 5.69 7.35
C SER A 44 -20.17 4.71 8.50
N GLY A 45 -19.01 4.76 9.16
CA GLY A 45 -18.60 3.78 10.16
C GLY A 45 -17.82 2.59 9.59
N GLU A 46 -17.79 2.40 8.27
CA GLU A 46 -16.95 1.39 7.63
C GLU A 46 -15.46 1.74 7.74
N THR A 47 -14.59 0.72 7.58
CA THR A 47 -13.13 0.90 7.63
C THR A 47 -12.48 0.47 6.34
N LEU A 48 -11.58 1.30 5.82
CA LEU A 48 -10.72 0.98 4.70
C LEU A 48 -9.30 0.68 5.16
N VAL A 49 -8.68 -0.30 4.52
CA VAL A 49 -7.26 -0.61 4.66
C VAL A 49 -6.61 -0.55 3.29
N ILE A 50 -5.65 0.37 3.14
CA ILE A 50 -4.87 0.57 1.91
C ILE A 50 -3.46 0.07 2.16
N THR A 51 -2.96 -0.84 1.33
CA THR A 51 -1.63 -1.43 1.49
C THR A 51 -0.87 -1.55 0.17
N GLU A 52 0.44 -1.30 0.18
CA GLU A 52 1.32 -1.81 -0.89
C GLU A 52 1.41 -3.35 -0.81
N GLY A 53 1.67 -4.00 -1.95
CA GLY A 53 1.87 -5.45 -2.00
C GLY A 53 3.08 -5.89 -1.17
N MET A 54 2.90 -6.95 -0.40
CA MET A 54 3.95 -7.51 0.45
C MET A 54 5.05 -8.12 -0.43
N PHE A 55 6.32 -7.90 -0.05
CA PHE A 55 7.52 -8.36 -0.78
C PHE A 55 7.72 -7.77 -2.18
N GLU A 56 7.00 -6.71 -2.53
CA GLU A 56 7.23 -6.00 -3.79
C GLU A 56 8.27 -4.89 -3.64
N ALA A 57 8.87 -4.48 -4.76
CA ALA A 57 9.70 -3.29 -4.80
C ALA A 57 8.86 -2.03 -4.50
N ARG A 58 9.46 -1.02 -3.86
CA ARG A 58 8.78 0.26 -3.67
C ARG A 58 8.65 1.07 -4.97
N SER A 59 9.49 0.79 -5.97
CA SER A 59 9.46 1.48 -7.26
C SER A 59 8.38 0.96 -8.21
N ILE A 60 7.80 -0.22 -7.99
CA ILE A 60 6.77 -0.81 -8.86
C ILE A 60 6.07 -1.96 -8.14
N GLY A 61 4.81 -2.19 -8.45
CA GLY A 61 4.09 -3.36 -7.94
C GLY A 61 2.59 -3.16 -7.96
N SER A 62 1.94 -3.53 -6.89
CA SER A 62 0.52 -3.40 -6.66
C SER A 62 0.21 -2.69 -5.34
N PHE A 63 -1.02 -2.21 -5.22
CA PHE A 63 -1.62 -1.88 -3.95
C PHE A 63 -3.03 -2.45 -3.86
N SER A 64 -3.48 -2.70 -2.63
CA SER A 64 -4.84 -3.11 -2.34
C SER A 64 -5.59 -2.05 -1.56
N ILE A 65 -6.90 -2.01 -1.74
CA ILE A 65 -7.84 -1.28 -0.92
C ILE A 65 -8.93 -2.26 -0.49
N ASN A 66 -9.09 -2.45 0.82
CA ASN A 66 -10.02 -3.41 1.41
C ASN A 66 -11.00 -2.67 2.32
N LEU A 67 -12.30 -2.88 2.10
CA LEU A 67 -13.39 -2.33 2.88
C LEU A 67 -13.91 -3.38 3.85
N TYR A 68 -14.13 -2.92 5.07
CA TYR A 68 -14.67 -3.69 6.17
C TYR A 68 -15.90 -2.96 6.71
N ASP A 69 -16.90 -3.75 7.12
CA ASP A 69 -18.11 -3.23 7.75
C ASP A 69 -17.80 -2.49 9.05
N GLU A 70 -18.77 -1.70 9.51
CA GLU A 70 -18.71 -1.08 10.83
C GLU A 70 -18.58 -2.14 11.93
N ALA A 71 -17.60 -1.93 12.81
CA ALA A 71 -17.34 -2.79 13.95
C ALA A 71 -16.88 -1.95 15.15
N SER A 72 -16.92 -2.58 16.33
CA SER A 72 -16.38 -2.04 17.57
C SER A 72 -14.89 -1.72 17.45
N PRO A 73 -14.36 -0.74 18.22
CA PRO A 73 -12.93 -0.48 18.26
C PRO A 73 -12.13 -1.74 18.60
N GLY A 74 -11.09 -2.02 17.83
CA GLY A 74 -10.30 -3.26 17.90
C GLY A 74 -10.72 -4.36 16.92
N ASP A 75 -11.96 -4.33 16.42
CA ASP A 75 -12.51 -5.31 15.47
C ASP A 75 -12.70 -4.72 14.06
N GLU A 76 -12.10 -3.56 13.77
CA GLU A 76 -12.41 -2.76 12.57
C GLU A 76 -12.07 -3.47 11.25
N ILE A 77 -11.32 -4.56 11.30
CA ILE A 77 -10.89 -5.35 10.14
C ILE A 77 -11.44 -6.79 10.18
N THR A 78 -12.41 -7.09 11.03
CA THR A 78 -12.95 -8.43 11.22
C THR A 78 -13.94 -8.83 10.12
N PHE A 79 -14.81 -7.90 9.71
CA PHE A 79 -15.90 -8.18 8.78
C PHE A 79 -15.58 -7.60 7.40
N PHE A 80 -14.85 -8.36 6.57
CA PHE A 80 -14.52 -7.95 5.21
C PHE A 80 -15.76 -7.86 4.31
N SER A 81 -15.86 -6.78 3.53
CA SER A 81 -16.99 -6.50 2.65
C SER A 81 -16.59 -6.57 1.17
N SER A 82 -15.55 -5.85 0.77
CA SER A 82 -15.05 -5.86 -0.61
C SER A 82 -13.59 -5.38 -0.69
N GLY A 83 -12.94 -5.62 -1.82
CA GLY A 83 -11.57 -5.14 -2.04
C GLY A 83 -11.19 -5.08 -3.51
N LEU A 84 -10.21 -4.24 -3.82
CA LEU A 84 -9.61 -4.11 -5.15
C LEU A 84 -8.10 -4.19 -5.03
N VAL A 85 -7.45 -4.70 -6.08
CA VAL A 85 -5.99 -4.69 -6.25
C VAL A 85 -5.66 -4.03 -7.58
N LEU A 86 -4.77 -3.04 -7.56
CA LEU A 86 -4.39 -2.27 -8.74
C LEU A 86 -2.87 -2.19 -8.88
N PRO A 87 -2.34 -2.08 -10.11
CA PRO A 87 -0.93 -1.81 -10.32
C PRO A 87 -0.56 -0.38 -9.91
N ARG A 88 0.66 -0.20 -9.40
CA ARG A 88 1.31 1.09 -9.14
C ARG A 88 2.68 1.14 -9.82
N ASP A 89 2.99 2.29 -10.41
CA ASP A 89 4.35 2.66 -10.80
C ASP A 89 4.88 3.67 -9.78
N GLY A 90 5.77 3.20 -8.90
CA GLY A 90 6.22 3.93 -7.73
C GLY A 90 5.54 3.53 -6.43
N ALA A 91 5.69 4.40 -5.42
CA ALA A 91 5.25 4.16 -4.06
C ALA A 91 4.01 4.99 -3.72
N ILE A 92 3.14 4.49 -2.84
CA ILE A 92 2.05 5.29 -2.28
C ILE A 92 2.66 6.42 -1.47
N GLU A 93 2.35 7.65 -1.87
CA GLU A 93 2.76 8.87 -1.18
C GLU A 93 1.78 9.21 -0.06
N LYS A 94 0.48 9.21 -0.37
CA LYS A 94 -0.57 9.55 0.58
C LYS A 94 -1.95 9.01 0.18
N VAL A 95 -2.85 9.04 1.15
CA VAL A 95 -4.27 8.73 1.00
C VAL A 95 -5.06 9.87 1.63
N ASP A 96 -5.92 10.51 0.84
CA ASP A 96 -6.80 11.61 1.27
C ASP A 96 -8.28 11.21 1.11
N LEU A 97 -9.15 11.87 1.87
CA LEU A 97 -10.62 11.80 1.71
C LEU A 97 -11.10 13.15 1.19
N VAL A 98 -11.61 13.19 -0.03
CA VAL A 98 -11.97 14.44 -0.72
C VAL A 98 -13.22 14.21 -1.55
N ASP A 99 -14.19 15.11 -1.41
CA ASP A 99 -15.32 15.18 -2.33
C ASP A 99 -14.85 15.79 -3.66
N ILE A 100 -14.73 14.94 -4.68
CA ILE A 100 -14.31 15.31 -6.04
C ILE A 100 -15.46 15.25 -7.04
N THR A 101 -16.61 14.68 -6.67
CA THR A 101 -17.82 14.60 -7.50
C THR A 101 -18.86 15.68 -7.16
N ASN A 102 -18.66 16.42 -6.07
CA ASN A 102 -19.52 17.45 -5.51
C ASN A 102 -20.91 16.91 -5.11
N ASP A 103 -20.95 15.68 -4.59
CA ASP A 103 -22.15 15.00 -4.11
C ASP A 103 -22.26 14.92 -2.58
N GLN A 104 -21.35 15.62 -1.86
CA GLN A 104 -21.21 15.63 -0.40
C GLN A 104 -20.73 14.30 0.20
N GLN A 105 -20.30 13.34 -0.64
CA GLN A 105 -19.62 12.13 -0.21
C GLN A 105 -18.13 12.28 -0.55
N GLN A 106 -17.27 11.82 0.36
CA GLN A 106 -15.83 11.88 0.13
C GLN A 106 -15.38 10.64 -0.63
N GLU A 107 -14.69 10.84 -1.75
CA GLU A 107 -13.92 9.79 -2.39
C GLU A 107 -12.59 9.56 -1.68
N ILE A 108 -12.11 8.33 -1.80
CA ILE A 108 -10.79 7.91 -1.30
C ILE A 108 -9.79 8.11 -2.41
N ILE A 109 -8.83 9.02 -2.19
CA ILE A 109 -7.83 9.39 -3.16
C ILE A 109 -6.50 8.77 -2.77
N VAL A 110 -6.03 7.79 -3.55
CA VAL A 110 -4.70 7.19 -3.39
C VAL A 110 -3.76 7.87 -4.37
N ILE A 111 -2.67 8.46 -3.86
CA ILE A 111 -1.65 9.14 -4.67
C ILE A 111 -0.37 8.33 -4.64
N VAL A 112 0.16 8.02 -5.82
CA VAL A 112 1.36 7.25 -6.05
C VAL A 112 2.40 8.15 -6.72
N ARG A 113 3.64 8.11 -6.25
CA ARG A 113 4.77 8.81 -6.87
C ARG A 113 5.75 7.82 -7.48
N SER A 114 6.07 8.01 -8.76
CA SER A 114 7.10 7.26 -9.48
C SER A 114 8.48 7.40 -8.81
N ALA A 115 9.29 6.34 -8.87
CA ALA A 115 10.65 6.37 -8.31
C ALA A 115 11.69 7.04 -9.23
N GLY A 116 11.31 7.35 -10.47
CA GLY A 116 12.18 8.03 -11.44
C GLY A 116 12.49 9.47 -11.04
N THR A 117 13.52 10.05 -11.66
CA THR A 117 13.96 11.44 -11.38
C THR A 117 12.88 12.50 -11.68
N GLY A 118 11.92 12.19 -12.55
CA GLY A 118 10.79 13.06 -12.84
C GLY A 118 9.75 13.12 -11.72
N GLY A 119 9.69 12.12 -10.82
CA GLY A 119 8.77 12.13 -9.69
C GLY A 119 7.28 12.27 -10.05
N TYR A 120 6.90 11.82 -11.25
CA TYR A 120 5.52 11.87 -11.76
C TYR A 120 4.54 11.23 -10.78
N LEU A 121 3.33 11.77 -10.76
CA LEU A 121 2.23 11.33 -9.90
C LEU A 121 1.22 10.51 -10.70
N SER A 122 0.65 9.51 -10.04
CA SER A 122 -0.61 8.88 -10.43
C SER A 122 -1.59 9.02 -9.29
N ALA A 123 -2.88 9.18 -9.59
CA ALA A 123 -3.91 9.30 -8.58
C ALA A 123 -5.14 8.46 -8.95
N TYR A 124 -5.71 7.83 -7.95
CA TYR A 124 -6.83 6.90 -8.07
C TYR A 124 -7.92 7.36 -7.11
N ALA A 125 -9.12 7.61 -7.64
CA ALA A 125 -10.29 7.95 -6.84
C ALA A 125 -11.21 6.74 -6.72
N PHE A 126 -11.55 6.39 -5.49
CA PHE A 126 -12.49 5.31 -5.19
C PHE A 126 -13.72 5.85 -4.48
N SER A 127 -14.88 5.29 -4.80
CA SER A 127 -16.12 5.49 -4.07
C SER A 127 -16.56 4.19 -3.41
N THR A 128 -17.37 4.31 -2.36
CA THR A 128 -17.99 3.17 -1.69
C THR A 128 -19.50 3.21 -1.90
N ARG A 129 -20.07 2.15 -2.48
CA ARG A 129 -21.52 2.04 -2.69
C ARG A 129 -22.00 0.65 -2.35
N ASN A 130 -23.02 0.53 -1.51
CA ASN A 130 -23.59 -0.76 -1.09
C ASN A 130 -22.51 -1.75 -0.60
N LYS A 131 -21.58 -1.28 0.24
CA LYS A 131 -20.44 -2.06 0.76
C LYS A 131 -19.45 -2.56 -0.31
N GLN A 132 -19.47 -1.97 -1.51
CA GLN A 132 -18.51 -2.23 -2.58
C GLN A 132 -17.61 -1.03 -2.81
N ILE A 133 -16.31 -1.27 -2.94
CA ILE A 133 -15.35 -0.28 -3.45
C ILE A 133 -15.40 -0.28 -4.97
N ILE A 134 -15.49 0.91 -5.56
CA ILE A 134 -15.53 1.13 -7.01
C ILE A 134 -14.43 2.13 -7.37
N LEU A 135 -13.62 1.83 -8.39
CA LEU A 135 -12.72 2.82 -8.98
C LEU A 135 -13.56 3.82 -9.78
N ALA A 136 -13.67 5.05 -9.27
CA ALA A 136 -14.47 6.11 -9.88
C ALA A 136 -13.70 6.82 -11.00
N SER A 137 -12.41 7.09 -10.79
CA SER A 137 -11.54 7.74 -11.78
C SER A 137 -10.07 7.43 -11.49
N GLN A 138 -9.23 7.58 -12.51
CA GLN A 138 -7.78 7.51 -12.36
C GLN A 138 -7.10 8.44 -13.36
N ILE A 139 -5.96 8.98 -12.94
CA ILE A 139 -5.01 9.71 -13.78
C ILE A 139 -3.62 9.14 -13.54
N LYS A 140 -2.78 9.16 -14.57
CA LYS A 140 -1.43 8.59 -14.51
C LYS A 140 -0.44 9.55 -15.14
N ASP A 141 0.80 9.44 -14.66
CA ASP A 141 1.98 10.11 -15.22
C ASP A 141 1.86 11.64 -15.32
N ILE A 142 1.17 12.27 -14.37
CA ILE A 142 1.09 13.74 -14.29
C ILE A 142 2.39 14.31 -13.69
N PRO A 143 2.82 15.54 -14.06
CA PRO A 143 3.98 16.20 -13.48
C PRO A 143 3.97 16.24 -11.96
N ALA A 144 5.17 16.25 -11.37
CA ALA A 144 5.37 16.18 -9.92
C ALA A 144 4.78 17.37 -9.13
N ASP A 145 4.59 18.51 -9.80
CA ASP A 145 4.11 19.78 -9.28
C ASP A 145 2.63 20.05 -9.60
N GLU A 146 1.97 19.18 -10.38
CA GLU A 146 0.54 19.26 -10.62
C GLU A 146 -0.26 18.79 -9.40
N ASP A 147 -1.43 19.40 -9.16
CA ASP A 147 -2.33 18.95 -8.10
C ASP A 147 -3.16 17.74 -8.59
N PRO A 148 -2.91 16.53 -8.05
CA PRO A 148 -3.62 15.33 -8.48
C PRO A 148 -5.12 15.38 -8.19
N ILE A 149 -5.57 16.13 -7.19
CA ILE A 149 -6.99 16.26 -6.85
C ILE A 149 -7.69 17.11 -7.91
N VAL A 150 -7.07 18.23 -8.33
CA VAL A 150 -7.62 19.08 -9.40
C VAL A 150 -7.65 18.30 -10.72
N ALA A 151 -6.58 17.57 -11.05
CA ALA A 151 -6.54 16.74 -12.24
C ALA A 151 -7.62 15.64 -12.23
N LEU A 152 -7.86 14.99 -11.09
CA LEU A 152 -8.95 14.02 -10.93
C LEU A 152 -10.33 14.66 -11.11
N LYS A 153 -10.58 15.84 -10.53
CA LYS A 153 -11.84 16.58 -10.69
C LYS A 153 -12.13 16.90 -12.16
N ASN A 154 -11.09 17.26 -12.92
CA ASN A 154 -11.23 17.55 -14.36
C ASN A 154 -11.45 16.29 -15.20
N ALA A 155 -10.94 15.14 -14.74
CA ALA A 155 -11.08 13.86 -15.43
C ALA A 155 -12.44 13.18 -15.20
N ILE A 156 -13.15 13.53 -14.12
CA ILE A 156 -14.48 12.99 -13.83
C ILE A 156 -15.52 13.68 -14.71
N THR A 157 -16.26 12.90 -15.49
CA THR A 157 -17.50 13.38 -16.09
C THR A 157 -18.52 13.53 -14.96
N PRO A 158 -19.11 14.71 -14.73
CA PRO A 158 -20.15 14.89 -13.71
C PRO A 158 -21.27 13.87 -13.91
N ALA A 159 -21.77 13.27 -12.84
CA ALA A 159 -23.01 12.51 -12.91
C ALA A 159 -24.10 13.40 -13.55
N PRO A 160 -24.92 12.89 -14.48
CA PRO A 160 -25.97 13.70 -15.09
C PRO A 160 -26.86 14.27 -13.99
N ILE A 161 -26.92 15.61 -13.93
CA ILE A 161 -27.77 16.35 -13.01
C ILE A 161 -29.22 15.97 -13.31
N GLY A 162 -29.84 15.20 -12.42
CA GLY A 162 -31.29 14.96 -12.43
C GLY A 162 -31.78 14.01 -13.53
N GLY A 163 -31.59 12.71 -13.34
CA GLY A 163 -32.51 11.73 -13.90
C GLY A 163 -33.86 11.88 -13.21
N ALA A 164 -34.80 12.59 -13.83
CA ALA A 164 -36.18 12.69 -13.37
C ALA A 164 -36.71 11.28 -13.03
N VAL A 165 -37.21 11.13 -11.79
CA VAL A 165 -38.01 9.97 -11.39
C VAL A 165 -39.22 9.92 -12.32
N ARG A 166 -39.14 9.11 -13.37
CA ARG A 166 -40.35 8.70 -14.10
C ARG A 166 -41.08 7.73 -13.18
N ARG A 167 -42.16 8.25 -12.60
CA ARG A 167 -43.23 7.46 -11.98
C ARG A 167 -43.84 6.49 -12.99
#